data_AF-A0A8B9M0S4-F1
#
_entry.id   AF-A0A8B9M0S4-F1
#
_cell.length_a   1.000
_cell.length_b   1.000
_cell.length_c   1.000
_cell.angle_alpha   90.00
_cell.angle_beta   90.00
_cell.angle_gamma   90.00
#
_symmetry.space_group_name_H-M   'P 1'
#
loop_
_entity.id
_entity.type
_entity.pdbx_description
1 polymer ?
#
loop_
_entity_poly.entity_id
_entity_poly.type
_entity_poly.pdbx_seq_one_letter_code
_entity_poly.pdbx_strand_id
1 'polypeptide(L)'
;QAAGEGGGRPMVSAITIFPQRTPGRGDFRIWNTQLIRYAGYRQPDGSVLGDPANVDITELCVHHGWSPGGGRFDVLPLLLQSPEEPPELFPLPPELVLEVPLHHPTLEWFGELGLRWYALPAVSNMLLEIGGLEFPAAPFNGWYMSSEIGTRNLCDSQRYNLLPEVALRMGLDTRTTSSLWKDKAAVEVNIAVLHSYQVAKVTIVDHHAATESFVKHMENELRTRGGCPADWVWIVPPISGSLTPVFHQEMVNYQLCPTFRYQPDAWKVYVSKGTTVTRRKTFKEVANAVKISAKLMGHMMARRVKATILYATETGKSRTYAWNLCQLFRRAFDPKVLCMDEYDVVSLEHETLVLVVTSTFGNGDPPECAESFSKALMEMTSPYTSTSQAEPPKSYKLRFNSVSQSDQLVASWKKKRRQLSNTDSAGTLGALRFSVFGLGSRAYPHFCAFARAVDTRLEELGGERVLPMGEGDELCAQEESFRTWARLVFQAACETFCVGDGAAGAEELFAPPQGWKRQKHRLVGQPQAAETLAGTATPPGSPAPPAPPSPQVPGPREPPAPLHHLPPATGSCP
;
A
#
# COMPACT_ATOMS: atom_id res chain seq x y z
N GLN A 1 15.14 -21.88 26.43
CA GLN A 1 15.52 -23.30 26.37
C GLN A 1 17.01 -23.33 26.08
N ALA A 2 17.83 -23.34 27.14
CA ALA A 2 19.28 -23.22 27.06
C ALA A 2 19.92 -24.51 26.50
N ALA A 3 21.02 -24.33 25.78
CA ALA A 3 21.85 -25.37 25.20
C ALA A 3 22.46 -26.26 26.30
N GLY A 4 22.23 -27.57 26.20
CA GLY A 4 23.15 -28.56 26.75
C GLY A 4 24.26 -28.81 25.73
N GLU A 5 25.48 -28.95 26.23
CA GLU A 5 26.71 -29.20 25.48
C GLU A 5 26.51 -30.31 24.41
N GLY A 6 26.93 -30.03 23.17
CA GLY A 6 27.22 -31.11 22.19
C GLY A 6 26.17 -31.46 21.15
N GLY A 7 25.09 -30.69 20.97
CA GLY A 7 24.19 -30.92 19.82
C GLY A 7 23.06 -29.93 19.77
N GLY A 8 23.08 -29.01 18.80
CA GLY A 8 21.99 -28.07 18.55
C GLY A 8 20.68 -28.83 18.41
N ARG A 9 19.77 -28.67 19.37
CA ARG A 9 18.40 -29.14 19.20
C ARG A 9 17.80 -28.39 18.02
N PRO A 10 17.01 -29.05 17.16
CA PRO A 10 16.35 -28.38 16.06
C PRO A 10 15.51 -27.22 16.59
N MET A 11 15.53 -26.10 15.90
CA MET A 11 14.66 -24.97 16.24
C MET A 11 13.21 -25.41 16.13
N VAL A 12 12.41 -25.06 17.13
CA VAL A 12 10.98 -25.39 17.19
C VAL A 12 10.19 -24.10 17.09
N SER A 13 9.22 -24.07 16.17
CA SER A 13 8.26 -22.97 16.09
C SER A 13 7.38 -22.94 17.33
N ALA A 14 7.28 -21.79 17.99
CA ALA A 14 6.47 -21.61 19.18
C ALA A 14 5.83 -20.23 19.20
N ILE A 15 4.78 -20.10 20.01
CA ILE A 15 4.12 -18.83 20.33
C ILE A 15 3.82 -18.78 21.82
N THR A 16 4.04 -17.63 22.45
CA THR A 16 3.59 -17.34 23.81
C THR A 16 2.51 -16.27 23.75
N ILE A 17 1.31 -16.56 24.23
CA ILE A 17 0.17 -15.63 24.18
C ILE A 17 -0.05 -15.06 25.58
N PHE A 18 0.21 -13.76 25.75
CA PHE A 18 -0.08 -13.03 27.00
C PHE A 18 -1.57 -12.66 27.08
N PRO A 19 -2.07 -12.16 28.23
CA PRO A 19 -3.49 -11.84 28.39
C PRO A 19 -4.04 -10.91 27.31
N GLN A 20 -5.30 -11.16 26.92
CA GLN A 20 -6.02 -10.33 25.95
C GLN A 20 -6.22 -8.89 26.45
N ARG A 21 -6.37 -7.96 25.50
CA ARG A 21 -6.75 -6.57 25.77
C ARG A 21 -8.09 -6.54 26.50
N THR A 22 -8.14 -5.71 27.55
CA THR A 22 -9.36 -5.49 28.35
C THR A 22 -9.72 -4.01 28.30
N PRO A 23 -10.97 -3.64 27.94
CA PRO A 23 -11.40 -2.25 27.92
C PRO A 23 -11.15 -1.54 29.26
N GLY A 24 -10.59 -0.32 29.20
CA GLY A 24 -10.31 0.48 30.39
C GLY A 24 -9.04 0.09 31.18
N ARG A 25 -8.34 -0.99 30.78
CA ARG A 25 -7.04 -1.39 31.33
C ARG A 25 -5.93 -1.11 30.30
N GLY A 26 -4.69 -0.98 30.76
CA GLY A 26 -3.53 -0.95 29.87
C GLY A 26 -3.32 -2.30 29.17
N ASP A 27 -2.43 -2.32 28.18
CA ASP A 27 -2.06 -3.54 27.45
C ASP A 27 -0.80 -4.18 28.01
N PHE A 28 -0.71 -5.51 27.93
CA PHE A 28 0.57 -6.21 27.89
C PHE A 28 1.24 -5.95 26.54
N ARG A 29 2.49 -5.44 26.55
CA ARG A 29 3.25 -5.16 25.32
C ARG A 29 4.72 -5.53 25.51
N ILE A 30 5.32 -6.08 24.46
CA ILE A 30 6.78 -6.16 24.31
C ILE A 30 7.17 -5.04 23.36
N TRP A 31 7.99 -4.11 23.81
CA TRP A 31 8.36 -2.95 23.00
C TRP A 31 9.34 -3.34 21.89
N ASN A 32 10.21 -4.31 22.14
CA ASN A 32 11.13 -4.85 21.16
C ASN A 32 10.37 -5.40 19.93
N THR A 33 10.91 -5.15 18.74
CA THR A 33 10.31 -5.68 17.49
C THR A 33 10.49 -7.19 17.37
N GLN A 34 11.60 -7.71 17.87
CA GLN A 34 11.90 -9.13 18.01
C GLN A 34 12.51 -9.38 19.41
N LEU A 35 12.37 -10.59 19.93
CA LEU A 35 12.90 -10.93 21.27
C LEU A 35 14.42 -10.79 21.34
N ILE A 36 15.14 -11.17 20.29
CA ILE A 36 16.59 -10.99 20.19
C ILE A 36 16.88 -10.03 19.03
N ARG A 37 17.58 -8.95 19.34
CA ARG A 37 18.04 -7.93 18.39
C ARG A 37 19.37 -7.37 18.88
N TYR A 38 20.19 -6.91 17.94
CA TYR A 38 21.38 -6.14 18.26
C TYR A 38 21.07 -4.65 18.41
N ALA A 39 21.76 -3.98 19.32
CA ALA A 39 21.66 -2.55 19.53
C ALA A 39 22.26 -1.74 18.36
N GLY A 40 21.89 -0.47 18.27
CA GLY A 40 22.44 0.51 17.32
C GLY A 40 22.78 1.81 18.02
N TYR A 41 24.03 2.27 17.87
CA TYR A 41 24.56 3.44 18.56
C TYR A 41 24.97 4.52 17.57
N ARG A 42 24.30 5.68 17.62
CA ARG A 42 24.70 6.86 16.86
C ARG A 42 26.05 7.38 17.37
N GLN A 43 27.01 7.50 16.47
CA GLN A 43 28.34 8.00 16.76
C GLN A 43 28.41 9.52 16.59
N PRO A 44 29.40 10.21 17.21
CA PRO A 44 29.57 11.65 17.09
C PRO A 44 29.79 12.15 15.65
N ASP A 45 30.36 11.31 14.79
CA ASP A 45 30.62 11.60 13.37
C ASP A 45 29.39 11.40 12.47
N GLY A 46 28.25 11.02 13.06
CA GLY A 46 27.00 10.74 12.34
C GLY A 46 26.87 9.31 11.81
N SER A 47 27.92 8.48 11.93
CA SER A 47 27.84 7.06 11.63
C SER A 47 27.04 6.30 12.71
N VAL A 48 26.73 5.04 12.44
CA VAL A 48 26.05 4.17 13.40
C VAL A 48 26.85 2.90 13.60
N LEU A 49 27.16 2.58 14.86
CA LEU A 49 27.77 1.32 15.27
C LEU A 49 26.66 0.32 15.63
N GLY A 50 26.77 -0.91 15.13
CA GLY A 50 25.75 -1.96 15.36
C GLY A 50 24.65 -1.93 14.30
N ASP A 51 23.39 -2.11 14.72
CA ASP A 51 22.23 -2.19 13.81
C ASP A 51 21.48 -0.84 13.71
N PRO A 52 21.58 -0.10 12.58
CA PRO A 52 20.91 1.20 12.43
C PRO A 52 19.38 1.16 12.55
N ALA A 53 18.75 0.01 12.30
CA ALA A 53 17.30 -0.12 12.45
C ALA A 53 16.83 -0.03 13.91
N ASN A 54 17.74 -0.23 14.88
CA ASN A 54 17.40 -0.33 16.30
C ASN A 54 17.90 0.88 17.12
N VAL A 55 18.34 1.98 16.48
CA VAL A 55 18.84 3.16 17.20
C VAL A 55 17.80 3.71 18.19
N ASP A 56 16.56 3.92 17.73
CA ASP A 56 15.50 4.50 18.57
C ASP A 56 15.21 3.64 19.81
N ILE A 57 15.08 2.32 19.65
CA ILE A 57 14.83 1.41 20.78
C ILE A 57 16.06 1.25 21.68
N THR A 58 17.26 1.38 21.12
CA THR A 58 18.52 1.37 21.88
C THR A 58 18.57 2.59 22.80
N GLU A 59 18.28 3.78 22.28
CA GLU A 59 18.23 5.02 23.06
C GLU A 59 17.15 4.94 24.17
N LEU A 60 16.00 4.32 23.87
CA LEU A 60 14.97 4.04 24.89
C LEU A 60 15.48 3.10 25.98
N CYS A 61 16.17 2.02 25.63
CA CYS A 61 16.75 1.11 26.63
C CYS A 61 17.75 1.85 27.52
N VAL A 62 18.62 2.68 26.95
CA VAL A 62 19.58 3.50 27.72
C VAL A 62 18.85 4.48 28.64
N HIS A 63 17.79 5.14 28.15
CA HIS A 63 16.97 6.04 28.97
C HIS A 63 16.30 5.34 30.16
N HIS A 64 15.92 4.07 30.00
CA HIS A 64 15.34 3.25 31.06
C HIS A 64 16.38 2.63 32.00
N GLY A 65 17.68 2.94 31.83
CA GLY A 65 18.75 2.52 32.74
C GLY A 65 19.63 1.38 32.23
N TRP A 66 19.48 0.96 30.97
CA TRP A 66 20.40 -0.01 30.38
C TRP A 66 21.78 0.62 30.16
N SER A 67 22.82 -0.08 30.58
CA SER A 67 24.21 0.31 30.31
C SER A 67 24.74 -0.49 29.12
N PRO A 68 24.97 0.14 27.96
CA PRO A 68 25.38 -0.55 26.75
C PRO A 68 26.82 -1.06 26.84
N GLY A 69 27.11 -2.18 26.19
CA GLY A 69 28.47 -2.72 26.05
C GLY A 69 29.34 -1.91 25.08
N GLY A 70 28.71 -1.17 24.16
CA GLY A 70 29.37 -0.39 23.11
C GLY A 70 29.90 -1.23 21.94
N GLY A 71 29.46 -2.49 21.81
CA GLY A 71 29.88 -3.40 20.76
C GLY A 71 28.98 -3.40 19.52
N ARG A 72 29.52 -3.91 18.40
CA ARG A 72 28.78 -4.06 17.13
C ARG A 72 27.60 -5.04 17.21
N PHE A 73 27.62 -5.96 18.17
CA PHE A 73 26.64 -7.04 18.32
C PHE A 73 26.17 -7.15 19.78
N ASP A 74 25.88 -6.02 20.41
CA ASP A 74 25.32 -6.00 21.76
C ASP A 74 23.84 -6.42 21.71
N VAL A 75 23.47 -7.46 22.46
CA VAL A 75 22.09 -7.92 22.53
C VAL A 75 21.26 -6.93 23.36
N LEU A 76 20.16 -6.46 22.80
CA LEU A 76 19.24 -5.57 23.49
C LEU A 76 18.52 -6.28 24.65
N PRO A 77 18.29 -5.60 25.79
CA PRO A 77 17.39 -6.09 26.83
C PRO A 77 15.94 -6.05 26.31
N LEU A 78 15.06 -6.80 26.97
CA LEU A 78 13.62 -6.70 26.73
C LEU A 78 13.03 -5.52 27.50
N LEU A 79 12.22 -4.70 26.83
CA LEU A 79 11.34 -3.71 27.45
C LEU A 79 9.92 -4.28 27.50
N LEU A 80 9.50 -4.68 28.69
CA LEU A 80 8.23 -5.35 28.94
C LEU A 80 7.27 -4.42 29.67
N GLN A 81 6.08 -4.25 29.12
CA GLN A 81 5.02 -3.42 29.70
C GLN A 81 3.89 -4.31 30.23
N SER A 82 3.51 -4.10 31.49
CA SER A 82 2.27 -4.61 32.07
C SER A 82 1.18 -3.52 32.04
N PRO A 83 -0.11 -3.87 32.16
CA PRO A 83 -1.22 -2.90 32.13
C PRO A 83 -1.19 -1.79 33.18
N GLU A 84 -0.55 -2.04 34.31
CA GLU A 84 -0.62 -1.18 35.51
C GLU A 84 0.73 -0.53 35.84
N GLU A 85 1.83 -1.07 35.32
CA GLU A 85 3.19 -0.65 35.64
C GLU A 85 3.86 0.01 34.41
N PRO A 86 4.87 0.86 34.64
CA PRO A 86 5.73 1.32 33.56
C PRO A 86 6.50 0.17 32.91
N PRO A 87 6.98 0.35 31.66
CA PRO A 87 7.81 -0.65 31.02
C PRO A 87 9.12 -0.85 31.80
N GLU A 88 9.45 -2.11 32.06
CA GLU A 88 10.65 -2.52 32.79
C GLU A 88 11.65 -3.21 31.87
N LEU A 89 12.94 -3.05 32.19
CA LEU A 89 14.05 -3.63 31.45
C LEU A 89 14.46 -4.98 32.02
N PHE A 90 14.57 -5.97 31.13
CA PHE A 90 15.04 -7.31 31.47
C PHE A 90 16.18 -7.69 30.51
N PRO A 91 17.45 -7.65 30.97
CA PRO A 91 18.56 -8.19 30.21
C PRO A 91 18.34 -9.67 29.93
N LEU A 92 18.57 -10.10 28.69
CA LEU A 92 18.51 -11.50 28.34
C LEU A 92 19.73 -12.24 28.90
N PRO A 93 19.56 -13.37 29.60
CA PRO A 93 20.68 -14.19 30.02
C PRO A 93 21.49 -14.66 28.79
N PRO A 94 22.80 -14.40 28.71
CA PRO A 94 23.62 -14.73 27.54
C PRO A 94 23.56 -16.19 27.12
N GLU A 95 23.42 -17.11 28.08
CA GLU A 95 23.28 -18.55 27.86
C GLU A 95 21.99 -18.96 27.13
N LEU A 96 21.00 -18.06 27.04
CA LEU A 96 19.78 -18.25 26.26
C LEU A 96 19.88 -17.70 24.85
N VAL A 97 20.92 -16.91 24.54
CA VAL A 97 21.12 -16.27 23.24
C VAL A 97 22.15 -17.06 22.44
N LEU A 98 21.68 -18.00 21.64
CA LEU A 98 22.54 -18.72 20.70
C LEU A 98 22.91 -17.82 19.52
N GLU A 99 24.20 -17.54 19.36
CA GLU A 99 24.76 -16.82 18.22
C GLU A 99 25.60 -17.74 17.34
N VAL A 100 25.57 -17.50 16.04
CA VAL A 100 26.38 -18.23 15.05
C VAL A 100 27.45 -17.27 14.49
N PRO A 101 28.75 -17.50 14.77
CA PRO A 101 29.85 -16.82 14.09
C PRO A 101 29.83 -17.13 12.60
N LEU A 102 30.03 -16.12 11.75
CA LEU A 102 29.94 -16.28 10.30
C LEU A 102 31.32 -16.50 9.65
N HIS A 103 31.42 -17.59 8.90
CA HIS A 103 32.58 -18.02 8.14
C HIS A 103 32.17 -18.44 6.73
N HIS A 104 33.04 -18.18 5.75
CA HIS A 104 32.84 -18.63 4.37
C HIS A 104 33.55 -19.97 4.13
N PRO A 105 32.97 -20.90 3.35
CA PRO A 105 33.61 -22.19 3.05
C PRO A 105 34.91 -22.08 2.25
N THR A 106 35.07 -21.00 1.46
CA THR A 106 36.21 -20.82 0.55
C THR A 106 36.96 -19.49 0.73
N LEU A 107 36.36 -18.50 1.39
CA LEU A 107 36.93 -17.17 1.58
C LEU A 107 37.39 -17.03 3.03
N GLU A 108 38.61 -17.49 3.33
CA GLU A 108 39.12 -17.59 4.70
C GLU A 108 39.06 -16.25 5.46
N TRP A 109 39.34 -15.14 4.77
CA TRP A 109 39.30 -13.78 5.32
C TRP A 109 37.91 -13.36 5.81
N PHE A 110 36.84 -14.07 5.43
CA PHE A 110 35.47 -13.71 5.84
C PHE A 110 35.30 -13.81 7.36
N GLY A 111 35.97 -14.78 8.01
CA GLY A 111 35.96 -14.91 9.46
C GLY A 111 36.61 -13.73 10.20
N GLU A 112 37.53 -13.02 9.55
CA GLU A 112 38.19 -11.85 10.11
C GLU A 112 37.26 -10.64 10.23
N LEU A 113 36.12 -10.63 9.52
CA LEU A 113 35.10 -9.58 9.64
C LEU A 113 34.41 -9.58 11.02
N GLY A 114 34.59 -10.65 11.81
CA GLY A 114 34.04 -10.76 13.15
C GLY A 114 32.51 -10.73 13.20
N LEU A 115 31.86 -11.18 12.12
CA LEU A 115 30.41 -11.18 11.99
C LEU A 115 29.78 -12.35 12.74
N ARG A 116 28.59 -12.12 13.31
CA ARG A 116 27.77 -13.13 13.94
C ARG A 116 26.30 -12.76 13.82
N TRP A 117 25.43 -13.75 13.96
CA TRP A 117 23.99 -13.51 14.04
C TRP A 117 23.31 -14.48 14.99
N TYR A 118 22.34 -14.00 15.77
CA TYR A 118 21.54 -14.84 16.67
C TYR A 118 20.68 -15.82 15.88
N ALA A 119 20.49 -17.01 16.43
CA ALA A 119 19.89 -18.14 15.72
C ALA A 119 18.36 -18.13 15.67
N LEU A 120 17.70 -17.37 16.55
CA LEU A 120 16.24 -17.42 16.78
C LEU A 120 15.53 -16.18 16.24
N PRO A 121 14.81 -16.27 15.09
CA PRO A 121 13.93 -15.20 14.63
C PRO A 121 12.60 -15.23 15.38
N ALA A 122 12.47 -14.37 16.40
CA ALA A 122 11.26 -14.31 17.22
C ALA A 122 10.61 -12.92 17.14
N VAL A 123 9.54 -12.77 16.37
CA VAL A 123 8.76 -11.53 16.26
C VAL A 123 7.98 -11.31 17.55
N SER A 124 8.01 -10.10 18.11
CA SER A 124 7.42 -9.83 19.44
C SER A 124 6.45 -8.65 19.51
N ASN A 125 6.36 -7.82 18.47
CA ASN A 125 5.54 -6.60 18.50
C ASN A 125 4.24 -6.68 17.69
N MET A 126 3.83 -7.85 17.20
CA MET A 126 2.54 -8.02 16.51
C MET A 126 1.40 -8.32 17.48
N LEU A 127 0.18 -7.95 17.08
CA LEU A 127 -1.07 -8.25 17.78
C LEU A 127 -1.71 -9.48 17.16
N LEU A 128 -2.12 -10.46 17.96
CA LEU A 128 -2.88 -11.62 17.51
C LEU A 128 -4.39 -11.36 17.71
N GLU A 129 -5.19 -11.58 16.67
CA GLU A 129 -6.64 -11.46 16.71
C GLU A 129 -7.30 -12.84 16.52
N ILE A 130 -8.17 -13.24 17.46
CA ILE A 130 -8.94 -14.49 17.40
C ILE A 130 -10.39 -14.20 17.81
N GLY A 131 -11.35 -14.32 16.88
CA GLY A 131 -12.77 -14.21 17.21
C GLY A 131 -13.18 -12.86 17.80
N GLY A 132 -12.52 -11.77 17.39
CA GLY A 132 -12.71 -10.42 17.95
C GLY A 132 -11.96 -10.14 19.26
N LEU A 133 -11.29 -11.14 19.84
CA LEU A 133 -10.36 -10.96 20.95
C LEU A 133 -9.00 -10.51 20.42
N GLU A 134 -8.40 -9.54 21.08
CA GLU A 134 -7.11 -8.98 20.72
C GLU A 134 -6.06 -9.35 21.78
N PHE A 135 -4.91 -9.86 21.36
CA PHE A 135 -3.77 -10.21 22.20
C PHE A 135 -2.57 -9.35 21.78
N PRO A 136 -2.36 -8.17 22.42
CA PRO A 136 -1.34 -7.21 22.00
C PRO A 136 0.11 -7.66 22.23
N ALA A 137 0.33 -8.72 23.01
CA ALA A 137 1.63 -9.37 23.18
C ALA A 137 1.49 -10.87 22.91
N ALA A 138 1.95 -11.29 21.74
CA ALA A 138 1.92 -12.69 21.33
C ALA A 138 3.21 -13.06 20.57
N PRO A 139 4.40 -12.99 21.20
CA PRO A 139 5.65 -13.29 20.52
C PRO A 139 5.67 -14.71 19.97
N PHE A 140 6.15 -14.86 18.74
CA PHE A 140 6.25 -16.13 18.04
C PHE A 140 7.56 -16.24 17.27
N ASN A 141 8.02 -17.48 17.06
CA ASN A 141 9.24 -17.76 16.32
C ASN A 141 9.04 -18.92 15.34
N GLY A 142 9.96 -18.96 14.37
CA GLY A 142 10.25 -20.14 13.56
C GLY A 142 11.76 -20.35 13.53
N TRP A 143 12.28 -20.56 12.32
CA TRP A 143 13.71 -20.56 12.02
C TRP A 143 13.96 -19.68 10.80
N TYR A 144 15.22 -19.26 10.61
CA TYR A 144 15.57 -18.32 9.55
C TYR A 144 15.50 -18.94 8.15
N MET A 145 15.10 -18.12 7.18
CA MET A 145 15.53 -18.24 5.80
C MET A 145 16.84 -17.44 5.62
N SER A 146 17.85 -18.03 4.96
CA SER A 146 19.21 -17.45 4.90
C SER A 146 19.26 -16.01 4.38
N SER A 147 18.41 -15.66 3.41
CA SER A 147 18.33 -14.32 2.82
C SER A 147 17.83 -13.24 3.77
N GLU A 148 17.16 -13.60 4.88
CA GLU A 148 16.81 -12.64 5.93
C GLU A 148 18.08 -12.08 6.59
N ILE A 149 19.07 -12.95 6.85
CA ILE A 149 20.35 -12.55 7.43
C ILE A 149 21.26 -12.00 6.34
N GLY A 150 21.57 -12.82 5.33
CA GLY A 150 22.57 -12.51 4.32
C GLY A 150 22.21 -11.28 3.50
N THR A 151 21.02 -11.27 2.91
CA THR A 151 20.59 -10.15 2.05
C THR A 151 20.06 -8.98 2.88
N ARG A 152 19.10 -9.20 3.79
CA ARG A 152 18.44 -8.07 4.47
C ARG A 152 19.23 -7.50 5.63
N ASN A 153 19.70 -8.34 6.56
CA ASN A 153 20.38 -7.82 7.75
C ASN A 153 21.80 -7.35 7.44
N LEU A 154 22.56 -8.11 6.66
CA LEU A 154 23.97 -7.81 6.39
C LEU A 154 24.16 -6.86 5.19
N CYS A 155 23.39 -7.02 4.11
CA CYS A 155 23.63 -6.27 2.87
C CYS A 155 22.80 -4.99 2.67
N ASP A 156 21.63 -4.84 3.28
CA ASP A 156 20.83 -3.60 3.15
C ASP A 156 21.64 -2.37 3.62
N SER A 157 21.57 -1.27 2.85
CA SER A 157 22.35 -0.06 3.12
C SER A 157 21.94 0.66 4.39
N GLN A 158 20.68 0.52 4.79
CA GLN A 158 20.13 1.01 6.05
C GLN A 158 20.31 0.04 7.22
N ARG A 159 21.06 -1.05 7.04
CA ARG A 159 21.39 -2.05 8.06
C ARG A 159 22.90 -2.12 8.25
N TYR A 160 23.51 -3.31 8.23
CA TYR A 160 24.96 -3.45 8.41
C TYR A 160 25.77 -3.07 7.16
N ASN A 161 25.13 -2.90 5.99
CA ASN A 161 25.72 -2.39 4.75
C ASN A 161 27.08 -3.03 4.38
N LEU A 162 27.15 -4.36 4.44
CA LEU A 162 28.40 -5.10 4.30
C LEU A 162 28.91 -5.23 2.86
N LEU A 163 28.04 -5.00 1.86
CA LEU A 163 28.36 -5.24 0.44
C LEU A 163 29.66 -4.58 -0.04
N PRO A 164 29.93 -3.28 0.25
CA PRO A 164 31.15 -2.63 -0.24
C PRO A 164 32.44 -3.27 0.30
N GLU A 165 32.45 -3.65 1.59
CA GLU A 165 33.63 -4.24 2.23
C GLU A 165 33.92 -5.64 1.68
N VAL A 166 32.88 -6.47 1.55
CA VAL A 166 33.00 -7.82 0.96
C VAL A 166 33.48 -7.74 -0.48
N ALA A 167 32.90 -6.85 -1.29
CA ALA A 167 33.30 -6.70 -2.69
C ALA A 167 34.76 -6.26 -2.84
N LEU A 168 35.24 -5.37 -1.97
CA LEU A 168 36.64 -4.94 -1.97
C LEU A 168 37.59 -6.10 -1.61
N ARG A 169 37.25 -6.89 -0.58
CA ARG A 169 38.06 -8.07 -0.18
C ARG A 169 38.03 -9.19 -1.22
N MET A 170 36.96 -9.28 -2.02
CA MET A 170 36.88 -10.17 -3.19
C MET A 170 37.66 -9.64 -4.41
N GLY A 171 38.19 -8.42 -4.37
CA GLY A 171 38.90 -7.82 -5.51
C GLY A 171 37.97 -7.47 -6.69
N LEU A 172 36.68 -7.20 -6.43
CA LEU A 172 35.71 -6.83 -7.46
C LEU A 172 35.83 -5.35 -7.83
N ASP A 173 35.53 -5.02 -9.09
CA ASP A 173 35.45 -3.62 -9.54
C ASP A 173 34.14 -2.97 -9.04
N THR A 174 34.25 -2.20 -7.95
CA THR A 174 33.12 -1.51 -7.30
C THR A 174 32.76 -0.17 -7.94
N ARG A 175 33.50 0.29 -8.96
CA ARG A 175 33.33 1.62 -9.56
C ARG A 175 32.09 1.74 -10.46
N THR A 176 31.68 0.62 -11.07
CA THR A 176 30.53 0.57 -11.98
C THR A 176 29.54 -0.50 -11.55
N THR A 177 28.25 -0.22 -11.67
CA THR A 177 27.19 -1.21 -11.39
C THR A 177 27.14 -2.32 -12.44
N SER A 178 27.62 -2.08 -13.65
CA SER A 178 27.63 -3.06 -14.74
C SER A 178 28.59 -4.24 -14.52
N SER A 179 29.52 -4.15 -13.56
CA SER A 179 30.37 -5.29 -13.16
C SER A 179 29.60 -6.34 -12.33
N LEU A 180 28.38 -6.00 -11.90
CA LEU A 180 27.52 -6.81 -11.04
C LEU A 180 28.20 -7.19 -9.71
N TRP A 181 29.05 -6.31 -9.20
CA TRP A 181 29.81 -6.57 -7.98
C TRP A 181 28.90 -6.77 -6.76
N LYS A 182 27.76 -6.06 -6.70
CA LYS A 182 26.77 -6.18 -5.61
C LYS A 182 26.14 -7.57 -5.60
N ASP A 183 25.75 -8.06 -6.77
CA ASP A 183 25.14 -9.38 -6.95
C ASP A 183 26.11 -10.48 -6.50
N LYS A 184 27.36 -10.42 -6.98
CA LYS A 184 28.42 -11.38 -6.60
C LYS A 184 28.67 -11.37 -5.09
N ALA A 185 28.87 -10.20 -4.50
CA ALA A 185 29.09 -10.08 -3.06
C ALA A 185 27.89 -10.57 -2.23
N ALA A 186 26.66 -10.25 -2.64
CA ALA A 186 25.45 -10.69 -1.96
C ALA A 186 25.30 -12.21 -1.96
N VAL A 187 25.67 -12.88 -3.05
CA VAL A 187 25.67 -14.35 -3.15
C VAL A 187 26.67 -14.95 -2.15
N GLU A 188 27.92 -14.49 -2.12
CA GLU A 188 28.93 -15.01 -1.17
C GLU A 188 28.54 -14.76 0.29
N VAL A 189 27.93 -13.61 0.61
CA VAL A 189 27.42 -13.36 1.98
C VAL A 189 26.32 -14.37 2.37
N ASN A 190 25.41 -14.71 1.44
CA ASN A 190 24.38 -15.72 1.70
C ASN A 190 24.97 -17.13 1.83
N ILE A 191 26.01 -17.45 1.06
CA ILE A 191 26.75 -18.72 1.18
C ILE A 191 27.41 -18.82 2.57
N ALA A 192 28.10 -17.77 3.04
CA ALA A 192 28.68 -17.73 4.38
C ALA A 192 27.63 -17.98 5.48
N VAL A 193 26.47 -17.30 5.40
CA VAL A 193 25.39 -17.48 6.39
C VAL A 193 24.92 -18.93 6.42
N LEU A 194 24.58 -19.50 5.26
CA LEU A 194 24.05 -20.85 5.17
C LEU A 194 25.09 -21.88 5.67
N HIS A 195 26.33 -21.76 5.20
CA HIS A 195 27.44 -22.62 5.61
C HIS A 195 27.67 -22.57 7.13
N SER A 196 27.71 -21.37 7.71
CA SER A 196 27.99 -21.20 9.14
C SER A 196 26.92 -21.83 10.02
N TYR A 197 25.65 -21.65 9.67
CA TYR A 197 24.53 -22.26 10.40
C TYR A 197 24.54 -23.78 10.27
N GLN A 198 24.85 -24.32 9.09
CA GLN A 198 24.96 -25.77 8.87
C GLN A 198 26.11 -26.38 9.69
N VAL A 199 27.30 -25.75 9.69
CA VAL A 199 28.46 -26.20 10.49
C VAL A 199 28.14 -26.13 11.99
N ALA A 200 27.47 -25.07 12.44
CA ALA A 200 27.02 -24.92 13.82
C ALA A 200 25.83 -25.83 14.19
N LYS A 201 25.29 -26.61 13.24
CA LYS A 201 24.11 -27.47 13.40
C LYS A 201 22.88 -26.70 13.91
N VAL A 202 22.70 -25.48 13.41
CA VAL A 202 21.56 -24.62 13.69
C VAL A 202 20.60 -24.66 12.51
N THR A 203 19.30 -24.86 12.79
CA THR A 203 18.27 -24.92 11.75
C THR A 203 18.20 -23.63 10.94
N ILE A 204 18.33 -23.77 9.63
CA ILE A 204 18.20 -22.70 8.65
C ILE A 204 17.69 -23.32 7.34
N VAL A 205 17.00 -22.54 6.51
CA VAL A 205 16.58 -22.95 5.17
C VAL A 205 17.07 -21.95 4.13
N ASP A 206 17.47 -22.42 2.96
CA ASP A 206 17.75 -21.53 1.83
C ASP A 206 16.45 -21.11 1.13
N HIS A 207 16.51 -20.03 0.37
CA HIS A 207 15.33 -19.44 -0.27
C HIS A 207 14.78 -20.27 -1.43
N HIS A 208 15.56 -21.15 -2.06
CA HIS A 208 15.04 -22.06 -3.08
C HIS A 208 14.20 -23.17 -2.44
N ALA A 209 14.73 -23.84 -1.44
CA ALA A 209 13.99 -24.88 -0.71
C ALA A 209 12.73 -24.32 -0.01
N ALA A 210 12.82 -23.13 0.60
CA ALA A 210 11.69 -22.48 1.25
C ALA A 210 10.55 -22.18 0.27
N THR A 211 10.88 -21.68 -0.93
CA THR A 211 9.87 -21.32 -1.94
C THR A 211 9.26 -22.54 -2.62
N GLU A 212 10.02 -23.61 -2.86
CA GLU A 212 9.46 -24.90 -3.29
C GLU A 212 8.49 -25.48 -2.25
N SER A 213 8.86 -25.42 -0.97
CA SER A 213 7.98 -25.83 0.13
C SER A 213 6.70 -25.00 0.17
N PHE A 214 6.79 -23.69 -0.07
CA PHE A 214 5.63 -22.80 -0.10
C PHE A 214 4.66 -23.15 -1.24
N VAL A 215 5.16 -23.48 -2.44
CA VAL A 215 4.29 -23.89 -3.56
C VAL A 215 3.51 -25.16 -3.21
N LYS A 216 4.18 -26.18 -2.63
CA LYS A 216 3.51 -27.39 -2.14
C LYS A 216 2.46 -27.08 -1.06
N HIS A 217 2.74 -26.13 -0.16
CA HIS A 217 1.76 -25.65 0.80
C HIS A 217 0.55 -25.01 0.10
N MET A 218 0.79 -24.12 -0.86
CA MET A 218 -0.28 -23.44 -1.60
C MET A 218 -1.18 -24.42 -2.36
N GLU A 219 -0.62 -25.44 -3.00
CA GLU A 219 -1.36 -26.52 -3.66
C GLU A 219 -2.25 -27.28 -2.67
N ASN A 220 -1.72 -27.61 -1.49
CA ASN A 220 -2.48 -28.28 -0.44
C ASN A 220 -3.65 -27.42 0.08
N GLU A 221 -3.43 -26.11 0.26
CA GLU A 221 -4.46 -25.19 0.73
C GLU A 221 -5.56 -24.96 -0.32
N LEU A 222 -5.19 -24.83 -1.59
CA LEU A 222 -6.14 -24.77 -2.70
C LEU A 222 -6.99 -26.04 -2.76
N ARG A 223 -6.36 -27.22 -2.61
CA ARG A 223 -7.07 -28.50 -2.60
C ARG A 223 -7.98 -28.67 -1.39
N THR A 224 -7.56 -28.21 -0.22
CA THR A 224 -8.26 -28.47 1.05
C THR A 224 -9.38 -27.46 1.31
N ARG A 225 -9.14 -26.17 1.02
CA ARG A 225 -10.07 -25.08 1.37
C ARG A 225 -10.32 -24.07 0.24
N GLY A 226 -9.82 -24.32 -0.97
CA GLY A 226 -10.12 -23.51 -2.16
C GLY A 226 -9.38 -22.17 -2.24
N GLY A 227 -8.37 -21.93 -1.40
CA GLY A 227 -7.61 -20.68 -1.41
C GLY A 227 -6.44 -20.64 -0.42
N CYS A 228 -5.44 -19.83 -0.75
CA CYS A 228 -4.30 -19.51 0.12
C CYS A 228 -4.04 -18.00 0.07
N PRO A 229 -4.27 -17.22 1.16
CA PRO A 229 -3.90 -15.82 1.17
C PRO A 229 -2.38 -15.70 1.11
N ALA A 230 -1.87 -14.97 0.13
CA ALA A 230 -0.43 -14.82 -0.08
C ALA A 230 -0.09 -13.41 -0.60
N ASP A 231 0.90 -12.78 0.03
CA ASP A 231 1.42 -11.48 -0.38
C ASP A 231 2.69 -11.68 -1.20
N TRP A 232 2.55 -11.62 -2.53
CA TRP A 232 3.64 -11.86 -3.47
C TRP A 232 4.88 -10.99 -3.19
N VAL A 233 4.69 -9.74 -2.75
CA VAL A 233 5.77 -8.79 -2.46
C VAL A 233 6.67 -9.27 -1.32
N TRP A 234 6.11 -10.02 -0.36
CA TRP A 234 6.85 -10.56 0.79
C TRP A 234 7.30 -12.01 0.58
N ILE A 235 6.55 -12.79 -0.21
CA ILE A 235 6.86 -14.21 -0.45
C ILE A 235 8.04 -14.38 -1.41
N VAL A 236 8.18 -13.51 -2.42
CA VAL A 236 9.33 -13.57 -3.34
C VAL A 236 10.60 -13.18 -2.59
N PRO A 237 11.65 -14.03 -2.58
CA PRO A 237 12.88 -13.72 -1.88
C PRO A 237 13.60 -12.47 -2.41
N PRO A 238 14.34 -11.75 -1.56
CA PRO A 238 15.00 -10.49 -1.93
C PRO A 238 16.23 -10.67 -2.83
N ILE A 239 16.61 -11.91 -3.14
CA ILE A 239 17.68 -12.28 -4.05
C ILE A 239 17.19 -13.44 -4.92
N SER A 240 17.62 -13.49 -6.18
CA SER A 240 17.27 -14.59 -7.10
C SER A 240 15.77 -14.75 -7.37
N GLY A 241 14.98 -13.67 -7.30
CA GLY A 241 13.51 -13.71 -7.37
C GLY A 241 12.94 -14.62 -8.47
N SER A 242 13.19 -14.31 -9.75
CA SER A 242 12.68 -15.10 -10.89
C SER A 242 13.29 -16.51 -11.04
N LEU A 243 14.33 -16.83 -10.27
CA LEU A 243 14.90 -18.18 -10.18
C LEU A 243 14.17 -19.05 -9.14
N THR A 244 13.15 -18.51 -8.49
CA THR A 244 12.29 -19.23 -7.54
C THR A 244 10.90 -19.46 -8.14
N PRO A 245 10.21 -20.57 -7.81
CA PRO A 245 8.92 -20.89 -8.41
C PRO A 245 7.83 -19.88 -8.02
N VAL A 246 7.94 -19.25 -6.84
CA VAL A 246 6.95 -18.29 -6.33
C VAL A 246 6.87 -17.00 -7.14
N PHE A 247 7.94 -16.62 -7.85
CA PHE A 247 7.90 -15.44 -8.72
C PHE A 247 6.88 -15.60 -9.85
N HIS A 248 6.78 -16.81 -10.41
CA HIS A 248 5.90 -17.12 -11.53
C HIS A 248 4.48 -17.50 -11.10
N GLN A 249 4.24 -17.62 -9.79
CA GLN A 249 2.96 -18.01 -9.23
C GLN A 249 2.11 -16.76 -8.97
N GLU A 250 0.97 -16.65 -9.64
CA GLU A 250 -0.04 -15.64 -9.31
C GLU A 250 -0.63 -15.92 -7.92
N MET A 251 -0.76 -14.87 -7.11
CA MET A 251 -1.20 -14.95 -5.72
C MET A 251 -2.29 -13.92 -5.46
N VAL A 252 -3.25 -14.27 -4.60
CA VAL A 252 -4.29 -13.35 -4.15
C VAL A 252 -4.04 -13.03 -2.68
N ASN A 253 -3.83 -11.75 -2.39
CA ASN A 253 -3.67 -11.26 -1.02
C ASN A 253 -5.04 -10.86 -0.44
N TYR A 254 -5.42 -11.48 0.67
CA TYR A 254 -6.65 -11.18 1.41
C TYR A 254 -6.47 -11.55 2.88
N GLN A 255 -7.23 -10.89 3.76
CA GLN A 255 -7.15 -11.11 5.20
C GLN A 255 -8.23 -12.12 5.64
N LEU A 256 -7.81 -13.06 6.49
CA LEU A 256 -8.69 -13.97 7.22
C LEU A 256 -8.60 -13.67 8.71
N CYS A 257 -9.47 -14.28 9.51
CA CYS A 257 -9.32 -14.36 10.97
C CYS A 257 -9.35 -15.84 11.38
N PRO A 258 -8.52 -16.32 12.32
CA PRO A 258 -7.50 -15.58 13.09
C PRO A 258 -6.37 -14.95 12.26
N THR A 259 -5.74 -13.89 12.77
CA THR A 259 -4.63 -13.21 12.08
C THR A 259 -3.68 -12.46 13.00
N PHE A 260 -2.46 -12.22 12.52
CA PHE A 260 -1.52 -11.28 13.12
C PHE A 260 -1.63 -9.91 12.45
N ARG A 261 -1.74 -8.85 13.25
CA ARG A 261 -1.76 -7.46 12.80
C ARG A 261 -0.56 -6.69 13.32
N TYR A 262 -0.10 -5.73 12.51
CA TYR A 262 0.78 -4.68 13.03
C TYR A 262 0.02 -3.79 14.00
N GLN A 263 0.75 -3.21 14.95
CA GLN A 263 0.25 -2.25 15.93
C GLN A 263 1.27 -1.12 16.09
N PRO A 264 0.85 0.09 16.50
CA PRO A 264 1.76 1.20 16.73
C PRO A 264 2.84 0.85 17.76
N ASP A 265 4.04 1.37 17.57
CA ASP A 265 5.13 1.20 18.55
C ASP A 265 4.65 1.65 19.94
N ALA A 266 4.91 0.82 20.96
CA ALA A 266 4.33 1.02 22.27
C ALA A 266 4.72 2.36 22.89
N TRP A 267 5.97 2.81 22.74
CA TRP A 267 6.44 4.11 23.25
C TRP A 267 5.77 5.32 22.60
N LYS A 268 5.19 5.18 21.39
CA LYS A 268 4.46 6.27 20.72
C LYS A 268 3.06 6.49 21.29
N VAL A 269 2.49 5.46 21.91
CA VAL A 269 1.12 5.47 22.47
C VAL A 269 1.09 5.38 23.99
N TYR A 270 2.23 5.07 24.62
CA TYR A 270 2.37 4.95 26.07
C TYR A 270 2.20 6.31 26.77
N VAL A 271 1.42 6.32 27.86
CA VAL A 271 1.22 7.49 28.74
C VAL A 271 1.67 7.10 30.15
N SER A 272 2.76 7.69 30.64
CA SER A 272 3.29 7.43 31.99
C SER A 272 2.27 7.78 33.08
N LYS A 273 2.05 6.84 34.02
CA LYS A 273 1.40 7.11 35.31
C LYS A 273 2.46 7.57 36.31
N GLY A 274 2.47 8.85 36.66
CA GLY A 274 3.27 9.39 37.77
C GLY A 274 4.38 10.37 37.39
N THR A 275 4.73 10.51 36.11
CA THR A 275 5.58 11.61 35.67
C THR A 275 4.71 12.83 35.35
N THR A 276 4.31 13.57 36.39
CA THR A 276 4.18 15.03 36.30
C THR A 276 5.56 15.67 36.10
N VAL A 277 6.31 15.23 35.08
CA VAL A 277 7.24 16.14 34.42
C VAL A 277 6.34 16.96 33.53
N THR A 278 6.13 18.18 33.98
CA THR A 278 5.58 19.21 33.15
C THR A 278 6.51 19.42 31.94
N ARG A 279 6.31 18.66 30.86
CA ARG A 279 5.77 19.30 29.68
C ARG A 279 4.26 19.11 29.71
N ARG A 280 3.66 19.66 30.78
CA ARG A 280 2.45 20.46 30.63
C ARG A 280 2.92 21.52 29.65
N LYS A 281 2.79 21.20 28.36
CA LYS A 281 2.36 22.20 27.43
C LYS A 281 1.14 22.76 28.14
N THR A 282 1.32 23.93 28.77
CA THR A 282 0.27 24.64 29.51
C THR A 282 -1.01 24.55 28.68
N PHE A 283 -2.20 24.64 29.27
CA PHE A 283 -3.40 24.77 28.44
C PHE A 283 -3.21 25.90 27.39
N LYS A 284 -2.33 26.86 27.68
CA LYS A 284 -1.78 27.87 26.77
C LYS A 284 -0.77 27.37 25.72
N GLU A 285 0.07 26.37 25.95
CA GLU A 285 0.98 25.72 24.98
C GLU A 285 0.37 24.54 24.23
N VAL A 286 -0.61 23.81 24.76
CA VAL A 286 -1.45 22.89 23.96
C VAL A 286 -2.46 23.72 23.21
N ALA A 287 -3.09 24.75 23.78
CA ALA A 287 -3.88 25.68 22.97
C ALA A 287 -3.01 26.57 22.09
N ASN A 288 -1.72 26.79 22.35
CA ASN A 288 -0.80 27.41 21.39
C ASN A 288 -0.23 26.40 20.41
N ALA A 289 -0.07 25.11 20.71
CA ALA A 289 0.40 24.11 19.74
C ALA A 289 -0.77 23.57 18.91
N VAL A 290 -1.99 23.58 19.43
CA VAL A 290 -3.24 23.35 18.71
C VAL A 290 -3.70 24.65 18.07
N LYS A 291 -3.49 25.86 18.64
CA LYS A 291 -3.59 27.09 17.84
C LYS A 291 -2.49 27.12 16.81
N ILE A 292 -1.25 26.75 17.07
CA ILE A 292 -0.19 26.80 16.05
C ILE A 292 -0.47 25.69 15.05
N SER A 293 -0.71 24.44 15.41
CA SER A 293 -1.07 23.38 14.45
C SER A 293 -2.43 23.57 13.81
N ALA A 294 -3.43 24.21 14.40
CA ALA A 294 -4.71 24.55 13.76
C ALA A 294 -4.71 25.96 13.13
N LYS A 295 -3.71 26.80 13.36
CA LYS A 295 -3.43 28.06 12.65
C LYS A 295 -2.31 27.87 11.62
N LEU A 296 -1.59 26.73 11.64
CA LEU A 296 -0.57 26.22 10.71
C LEU A 296 -1.21 25.19 9.80
N MET A 297 -2.06 24.27 10.28
CA MET A 297 -3.04 23.55 9.45
C MET A 297 -4.14 24.50 9.03
N GLY A 298 -4.60 25.41 9.88
CA GLY A 298 -5.49 26.49 9.43
C GLY A 298 -4.81 27.45 8.48
N HIS A 299 -3.50 27.75 8.61
CA HIS A 299 -2.75 28.51 7.58
C HIS A 299 -2.48 27.66 6.35
N MET A 300 -2.19 26.36 6.48
CA MET A 300 -1.83 25.49 5.35
C MET A 300 -3.09 25.07 4.57
N MET A 301 -4.21 24.88 5.26
CA MET A 301 -5.55 24.67 4.68
C MET A 301 -6.15 26.01 4.20
N ALA A 302 -5.98 27.12 4.93
CA ALA A 302 -6.37 28.46 4.42
C ALA A 302 -5.39 29.02 3.37
N ARG A 303 -4.23 28.40 3.14
CA ARG A 303 -3.33 28.68 2.00
C ARG A 303 -3.50 27.69 0.85
N ARG A 304 -4.26 26.60 1.02
CA ARG A 304 -4.68 25.77 -0.11
C ARG A 304 -5.94 26.37 -0.69
N VAL A 305 -5.94 26.56 -1.99
CA VAL A 305 -7.10 27.08 -2.70
C VAL A 305 -8.23 26.07 -2.56
N LYS A 306 -9.41 26.55 -2.13
CA LYS A 306 -10.61 25.72 -2.04
C LYS A 306 -11.03 25.30 -3.44
N ALA A 307 -11.35 24.02 -3.59
CA ALA A 307 -11.84 23.48 -4.85
C ALA A 307 -13.18 22.76 -4.62
N THR A 308 -14.24 23.21 -5.28
CA THR A 308 -15.55 22.57 -5.18
C THR A 308 -15.81 21.74 -6.42
N ILE A 309 -16.01 20.43 -6.24
CA ILE A 309 -16.27 19.47 -7.30
C ILE A 309 -17.77 19.14 -7.27
N LEU A 310 -18.50 19.63 -8.27
CA LEU A 310 -19.92 19.36 -8.42
C LEU A 310 -20.14 18.18 -9.37
N TYR A 311 -21.06 17.29 -9.01
CA TYR A 311 -21.46 16.21 -9.90
C TYR A 311 -22.96 16.06 -10.03
N ALA A 312 -23.38 15.59 -11.21
CA ALA A 312 -24.74 15.15 -11.45
C ALA A 312 -24.77 13.87 -12.29
N THR A 313 -25.61 12.93 -11.88
CA THR A 313 -25.61 11.58 -12.43
C THR A 313 -26.95 10.90 -12.25
N GLU A 314 -27.38 10.15 -13.26
CA GLU A 314 -28.52 9.23 -13.18
C GLU A 314 -28.09 7.84 -12.71
N THR A 315 -26.99 7.34 -13.28
CA THR A 315 -26.54 5.95 -13.13
C THR A 315 -25.30 5.79 -12.24
N GLY A 316 -24.77 6.88 -11.68
CA GLY A 316 -23.62 6.86 -10.76
C GLY A 316 -22.24 7.02 -11.41
N LYS A 317 -22.13 7.04 -12.75
CA LYS A 317 -20.84 7.19 -13.45
C LYS A 317 -20.15 8.53 -13.15
N SER A 318 -20.87 9.65 -13.30
CA SER A 318 -20.30 10.99 -13.03
C SER A 318 -19.88 11.16 -11.57
N ARG A 319 -20.62 10.55 -10.62
CA ARG A 319 -20.26 10.51 -9.20
C ARG A 319 -18.93 9.80 -8.96
N THR A 320 -18.72 8.66 -9.62
CA THR A 320 -17.46 7.92 -9.53
C THR A 320 -16.29 8.75 -10.05
N TYR A 321 -16.45 9.40 -11.21
CA TYR A 321 -15.43 10.27 -11.77
C TYR A 321 -15.12 11.50 -10.89
N ALA A 322 -16.14 12.14 -10.32
CA ALA A 322 -15.95 13.25 -9.38
C ALA A 322 -15.17 12.83 -8.12
N TRP A 323 -15.40 11.61 -7.61
CA TRP A 323 -14.62 11.07 -6.50
C TRP A 323 -13.17 10.79 -6.88
N ASN A 324 -12.92 10.23 -8.06
CA ASN A 324 -11.55 10.03 -8.56
C ASN A 324 -10.81 11.36 -8.73
N LEU A 325 -11.50 12.39 -9.23
CA LEU A 325 -10.98 13.75 -9.35
C LEU A 325 -10.64 14.36 -7.97
N CYS A 326 -11.48 14.13 -6.97
CA CYS A 326 -11.23 14.56 -5.59
C CYS A 326 -9.94 13.97 -5.02
N GLN A 327 -9.70 12.66 -5.22
CA GLN A 327 -8.46 12.03 -4.76
C GLN A 327 -7.22 12.64 -5.42
N LEU A 328 -7.31 12.99 -6.71
CA LEU A 328 -6.24 13.69 -7.42
C LEU A 328 -6.00 15.11 -6.83
N PHE A 329 -7.07 15.89 -6.64
CA PHE A 329 -6.98 17.27 -6.18
C PHE A 329 -6.56 17.43 -4.72
N ARG A 330 -6.79 16.43 -3.85
CA ARG A 330 -6.37 16.43 -2.43
C ARG A 330 -4.87 16.63 -2.21
N ARG A 331 -4.07 16.37 -3.24
CA ARG A 331 -2.61 16.53 -3.20
C ARG A 331 -2.19 18.00 -3.10
N ALA A 332 -2.89 18.90 -3.78
CA ALA A 332 -2.51 20.31 -3.91
C ALA A 332 -3.58 21.30 -3.43
N PHE A 333 -4.84 20.91 -3.45
CA PHE A 333 -6.01 21.74 -3.12
C PHE A 333 -6.71 21.23 -1.85
N ASP A 334 -7.73 21.95 -1.40
CA ASP A 334 -8.71 21.48 -0.43
C ASP A 334 -10.04 21.15 -1.15
N PRO A 335 -10.17 19.97 -1.79
CA PRO A 335 -11.35 19.66 -2.59
C PRO A 335 -12.52 19.12 -1.77
N LYS A 336 -13.73 19.58 -2.10
CA LYS A 336 -15.01 19.03 -1.61
C LYS A 336 -15.85 18.52 -2.77
N VAL A 337 -16.43 17.33 -2.64
CA VAL A 337 -17.36 16.77 -3.64
C VAL A 337 -18.79 16.96 -3.16
N LEU A 338 -19.64 17.53 -4.00
CA LEU A 338 -21.07 17.75 -3.71
C LEU A 338 -21.91 17.31 -4.91
N CYS A 339 -23.09 16.74 -4.63
CA CYS A 339 -24.09 16.57 -5.68
C CYS A 339 -24.75 17.92 -5.95
N MET A 340 -25.20 18.14 -7.19
CA MET A 340 -25.81 19.41 -7.60
C MET A 340 -27.13 19.72 -6.88
N ASP A 341 -27.85 18.72 -6.38
CA ASP A 341 -29.10 18.88 -5.62
C ASP A 341 -28.85 19.39 -4.19
N GLU A 342 -27.71 19.03 -3.61
CA GLU A 342 -27.22 19.45 -2.29
C GLU A 342 -26.46 20.78 -2.33
N TYR A 343 -26.22 21.36 -3.51
CA TYR A 343 -25.42 22.56 -3.69
C TYR A 343 -26.26 23.83 -3.86
N ASP A 344 -25.98 24.84 -3.04
CA ASP A 344 -26.60 26.16 -3.15
C ASP A 344 -25.87 27.03 -4.20
N VAL A 345 -26.56 27.33 -5.30
CA VAL A 345 -26.04 28.10 -6.45
C VAL A 345 -25.55 29.50 -6.04
N VAL A 346 -26.13 30.12 -5.00
CA VAL A 346 -25.69 31.43 -4.48
C VAL A 346 -24.25 31.37 -3.97
N SER A 347 -23.78 30.20 -3.57
CA SER A 347 -22.40 29.99 -3.11
C SER A 347 -21.37 30.20 -4.23
N LEU A 348 -21.75 30.09 -5.52
CA LEU A 348 -20.82 30.24 -6.65
C LEU A 348 -20.07 31.58 -6.65
N GLU A 349 -20.69 32.66 -6.16
CA GLU A 349 -20.07 34.00 -6.08
C GLU A 349 -18.85 34.04 -5.15
N HIS A 350 -18.81 33.10 -4.20
CA HIS A 350 -17.79 33.01 -3.16
C HIS A 350 -16.78 31.88 -3.39
N GLU A 351 -16.97 31.08 -4.45
CA GLU A 351 -16.10 29.97 -4.80
C GLU A 351 -14.90 30.45 -5.63
N THR A 352 -13.72 29.87 -5.36
CA THR A 352 -12.48 30.21 -6.07
C THR A 352 -12.19 29.28 -7.24
N LEU A 353 -12.47 27.99 -7.08
CA LEU A 353 -12.29 26.97 -8.12
C LEU A 353 -13.47 26.00 -8.09
N VAL A 354 -14.21 25.89 -9.19
CA VAL A 354 -15.30 24.90 -9.34
C VAL A 354 -15.02 23.96 -10.51
N LEU A 355 -15.06 22.66 -10.24
CA LEU A 355 -14.94 21.61 -11.26
C LEU A 355 -16.27 20.88 -11.37
N VAL A 356 -16.80 20.75 -12.58
CA VAL A 356 -18.11 20.11 -12.79
C VAL A 356 -17.93 18.82 -13.55
N VAL A 357 -18.49 17.72 -13.05
CA VAL A 357 -18.53 16.42 -13.73
C VAL A 357 -19.97 15.97 -13.85
N THR A 358 -20.57 16.10 -15.02
CA THR A 358 -22.01 15.85 -15.21
C THR A 358 -22.30 14.98 -16.41
N SER A 359 -23.33 14.15 -16.29
CA SER A 359 -23.94 13.48 -17.44
C SER A 359 -25.04 14.35 -18.07
N THR A 360 -25.40 14.03 -19.31
CA THR A 360 -26.61 14.53 -19.97
C THR A 360 -27.63 13.39 -20.06
N PHE A 361 -28.91 13.67 -19.85
CA PHE A 361 -30.00 12.69 -19.96
C PHE A 361 -30.88 12.93 -21.19
N GLY A 362 -31.50 11.87 -21.73
CA GLY A 362 -32.50 11.97 -22.80
C GLY A 362 -32.09 12.84 -24.00
N ASN A 363 -32.78 13.98 -24.20
CA ASN A 363 -32.61 14.88 -25.35
C ASN A 363 -31.76 16.13 -25.03
N GLY A 364 -30.81 16.03 -24.09
CA GLY A 364 -30.03 17.19 -23.66
C GLY A 364 -30.25 17.61 -22.20
N ASP A 365 -31.01 16.79 -21.49
CA ASP A 365 -31.39 16.75 -20.08
C ASP A 365 -30.31 17.13 -19.06
N PRO A 366 -30.45 18.11 -18.15
CA PRO A 366 -29.90 17.87 -16.82
C PRO A 366 -30.39 16.52 -16.27
N PRO A 367 -29.53 15.77 -15.57
CA PRO A 367 -29.98 14.72 -14.66
C PRO A 367 -30.96 15.28 -13.62
N GLU A 368 -31.81 14.43 -13.04
CA GLU A 368 -32.81 14.80 -12.02
C GLU A 368 -32.16 15.55 -10.86
N CYS A 369 -31.01 15.05 -10.38
CA CYS A 369 -30.22 15.67 -9.31
C CYS A 369 -29.56 17.01 -9.70
N ALA A 370 -29.72 17.49 -10.93
CA ALA A 370 -29.22 18.78 -11.40
C ALA A 370 -30.34 19.77 -11.79
N GLU A 371 -31.61 19.38 -11.69
CA GLU A 371 -32.71 20.25 -12.14
C GLU A 371 -32.79 21.56 -11.34
N SER A 372 -32.69 21.49 -10.01
CA SER A 372 -32.75 22.65 -9.12
C SER A 372 -31.57 23.60 -9.37
N PHE A 373 -30.36 23.04 -9.42
CA PHE A 373 -29.13 23.74 -9.76
C PHE A 373 -29.24 24.43 -11.12
N SER A 374 -29.71 23.71 -12.14
CA SER A 374 -29.87 24.25 -13.49
C SER A 374 -30.87 25.40 -13.53
N LYS A 375 -32.02 25.29 -12.84
CA LYS A 375 -33.03 26.37 -12.79
C LYS A 375 -32.44 27.63 -12.14
N ALA A 376 -31.81 27.48 -10.97
CA ALA A 376 -31.20 28.59 -10.25
C ALA A 376 -30.03 29.24 -11.02
N LEU A 377 -29.19 28.45 -11.70
CA LEU A 377 -28.11 28.98 -12.55
C LEU A 377 -28.64 29.78 -13.76
N MET A 378 -29.83 29.45 -14.26
CA MET A 378 -30.49 30.24 -15.32
C MET A 378 -31.08 31.55 -14.77
N GLU A 379 -31.63 31.53 -13.56
CA GLU A 379 -32.28 32.68 -12.91
C GLU A 379 -31.28 33.78 -12.49
N MET A 380 -30.02 33.44 -12.20
CA MET A 380 -28.94 34.39 -11.88
C MET A 380 -28.64 35.45 -12.96
N THR A 381 -29.29 35.39 -14.12
CA THR A 381 -28.91 36.16 -15.31
C THR A 381 -29.98 37.14 -15.76
N SER A 382 -30.92 37.53 -14.89
CA SER A 382 -31.89 38.59 -15.22
C SER A 382 -31.80 39.80 -14.32
N PRO A 383 -30.86 40.74 -14.57
CA PRO A 383 -31.09 42.14 -14.28
C PRO A 383 -31.82 42.78 -15.48
N TYR A 384 -33.07 43.20 -15.27
CA TYR A 384 -33.94 43.98 -16.16
C TYR A 384 -34.54 43.30 -17.42
N THR A 385 -35.76 42.78 -17.28
CA THR A 385 -36.88 43.11 -18.19
C THR A 385 -38.19 42.85 -17.45
N SER A 386 -38.68 43.88 -16.79
CA SER A 386 -40.04 43.97 -16.31
C SER A 386 -40.98 44.16 -17.51
N THR A 387 -41.60 43.08 -17.99
CA THR A 387 -42.91 43.11 -18.63
C THR A 387 -43.59 41.74 -18.63
N SER A 388 -44.75 41.74 -18.00
CA SER A 388 -45.82 40.74 -17.91
C SER A 388 -46.02 39.83 -19.13
N GLN A 389 -45.96 38.51 -18.92
CA GLN A 389 -47.03 37.53 -19.22
C GLN A 389 -46.57 36.12 -18.83
N ALA A 390 -47.39 35.42 -18.05
CA ALA A 390 -47.16 34.04 -17.65
C ALA A 390 -47.56 33.09 -18.80
N GLU A 391 -46.59 32.39 -19.37
CA GLU A 391 -46.80 31.22 -20.23
C GLU A 391 -46.38 29.95 -19.45
N PRO A 392 -47.08 28.81 -19.64
CA PRO A 392 -46.78 27.58 -18.92
C PRO A 392 -45.42 26.99 -19.33
N PRO A 393 -44.79 26.13 -18.50
CA PRO A 393 -43.42 25.69 -18.71
C PRO A 393 -43.34 24.75 -19.91
N LYS A 394 -43.09 25.32 -21.09
CA LYS A 394 -42.71 24.58 -22.29
C LYS A 394 -41.32 23.99 -22.01
N SER A 395 -41.22 22.66 -22.10
CA SER A 395 -39.98 21.88 -22.03
C SER A 395 -38.80 22.67 -22.62
N TYR A 396 -37.71 22.70 -21.84
CA TYR A 396 -36.34 23.21 -22.06
C TYR A 396 -35.75 23.11 -23.51
N LYS A 397 -36.45 22.49 -24.45
CA LYS A 397 -36.11 22.17 -25.85
C LYS A 397 -35.80 23.35 -26.78
N LEU A 398 -35.95 24.61 -26.37
CA LEU A 398 -35.81 25.76 -27.27
C LEU A 398 -34.76 26.81 -26.89
N ARG A 399 -34.15 26.76 -25.69
CA ARG A 399 -33.10 27.74 -25.32
C ARG A 399 -31.67 27.28 -25.58
N PHE A 400 -31.39 25.97 -25.58
CA PHE A 400 -30.01 25.47 -25.75
C PHE A 400 -29.63 25.02 -27.17
N ASN A 401 -30.58 24.97 -28.10
CA ASN A 401 -30.31 24.59 -29.50
C ASN A 401 -29.74 25.72 -30.37
N SER A 402 -29.51 26.93 -29.83
CA SER A 402 -28.98 28.08 -30.59
C SER A 402 -27.56 28.49 -30.22
N VAL A 403 -26.77 27.61 -29.59
CA VAL A 403 -25.34 27.86 -29.33
C VAL A 403 -24.47 26.77 -29.97
N SER A 404 -24.81 26.40 -31.20
CA SER A 404 -23.82 25.89 -32.15
C SER A 404 -22.88 27.05 -32.52
N GLN A 405 -21.62 26.74 -32.84
CA GLN A 405 -20.48 27.68 -33.04
C GLN A 405 -20.63 28.72 -34.18
N SER A 406 -21.83 29.06 -34.62
CA SER A 406 -22.11 29.87 -35.81
C SER A 406 -23.13 30.99 -35.56
N ASP A 407 -23.28 31.48 -34.34
CA ASP A 407 -24.17 32.62 -34.06
C ASP A 407 -23.40 33.96 -34.12
N GLN A 408 -23.90 34.91 -34.92
CA GLN A 408 -23.27 36.24 -35.09
C GLN A 408 -23.24 37.04 -33.78
N LEU A 409 -24.10 36.69 -32.82
CA LEU A 409 -24.12 37.25 -31.47
C LEU A 409 -22.86 36.87 -30.69
N VAL A 410 -22.44 35.59 -30.65
CA VAL A 410 -21.23 35.14 -29.93
C VAL A 410 -19.96 35.80 -30.50
N ALA A 411 -19.91 36.01 -31.82
CA ALA A 411 -18.83 36.74 -32.48
C ALA A 411 -18.84 38.25 -32.12
N SER A 412 -20.03 38.86 -32.02
CA SER A 412 -20.23 40.25 -31.60
C SER A 412 -19.80 40.47 -30.15
N TRP A 413 -20.15 39.57 -29.24
CA TRP A 413 -19.72 39.57 -27.83
C TRP A 413 -18.20 39.41 -27.69
N LYS A 414 -17.56 38.49 -28.44
CA LYS A 414 -16.09 38.35 -28.48
C LYS A 414 -15.37 39.61 -29.00
N LYS A 415 -15.95 40.30 -29.98
CA LYS A 415 -15.42 41.56 -30.52
C LYS A 415 -15.56 42.72 -29.53
N LYS A 416 -16.67 42.78 -28.78
CA LYS A 416 -16.95 43.78 -27.74
C LYS A 416 -16.01 43.64 -26.52
N ARG A 417 -15.65 42.40 -26.13
CA ARG A 417 -14.72 42.12 -25.02
C ARG A 417 -13.25 42.48 -25.32
N ARG A 418 -12.84 42.46 -26.60
CA ARG A 418 -11.50 42.91 -27.03
C ARG A 418 -11.31 44.44 -27.01
N GLN A 419 -12.40 45.21 -26.85
CA GLN A 419 -12.39 46.68 -26.92
C GLN A 419 -12.62 47.39 -25.58
N LEU A 420 -12.81 46.66 -24.47
CA LEU A 420 -13.05 47.23 -23.14
C LEU A 420 -11.79 47.13 -22.28
N SER A 421 -11.38 48.24 -21.65
CA SER A 421 -10.22 48.31 -20.75
C SER A 421 -10.47 47.53 -19.45
N ASN A 422 -9.37 47.06 -18.84
CA ASN A 422 -9.28 46.08 -17.75
C ASN A 422 -9.96 46.43 -16.41
N THR A 423 -10.93 47.36 -16.33
CA THR A 423 -11.45 47.81 -15.03
C THR A 423 -12.97 47.85 -14.85
N ASP A 424 -13.81 47.38 -15.80
CA ASP A 424 -15.28 47.52 -15.64
C ASP A 424 -16.16 46.35 -16.17
N SER A 425 -15.72 45.09 -16.08
CA SER A 425 -16.60 43.95 -16.45
C SER A 425 -16.34 42.65 -15.68
N ALA A 426 -16.27 42.71 -14.35
CA ALA A 426 -16.46 41.49 -13.55
C ALA A 426 -17.96 41.19 -13.51
N GLY A 427 -18.40 40.14 -14.21
CA GLY A 427 -19.74 39.57 -14.00
C GLY A 427 -19.88 39.05 -12.55
N THR A 428 -21.07 38.59 -12.17
CA THR A 428 -21.38 38.11 -10.80
C THR A 428 -20.39 37.04 -10.29
N LEU A 429 -19.75 36.29 -11.20
CA LEU A 429 -18.75 35.25 -10.90
C LEU A 429 -17.31 35.64 -11.30
N GLY A 430 -16.97 36.93 -11.31
CA GLY A 430 -15.67 37.43 -11.82
C GLY A 430 -14.41 36.89 -11.11
N ALA A 431 -14.54 36.31 -9.92
CA ALA A 431 -13.43 35.68 -9.19
C ALA A 431 -13.36 34.15 -9.39
N LEU A 432 -14.38 33.55 -10.02
CA LEU A 432 -14.53 32.10 -10.14
C LEU A 432 -13.66 31.54 -11.28
N ARG A 433 -12.81 30.57 -10.95
CA ARG A 433 -12.12 29.73 -11.93
C ARG A 433 -12.87 28.41 -12.09
N PHE A 434 -13.06 27.92 -13.32
CA PHE A 434 -13.80 26.67 -13.50
C PHE A 434 -13.33 25.79 -14.66
N SER A 435 -13.76 24.53 -14.66
CA SER A 435 -13.71 23.63 -15.82
C SER A 435 -14.79 22.56 -15.72
N VAL A 436 -15.29 22.11 -16.86
CA VAL A 436 -16.41 21.15 -16.94
C VAL A 436 -15.98 19.89 -17.70
N PHE A 437 -16.41 18.73 -17.22
CA PHE A 437 -16.33 17.46 -17.93
C PHE A 437 -17.73 16.90 -18.14
N GLY A 438 -18.12 16.75 -19.41
CA GLY A 438 -19.41 16.20 -19.82
C GLY A 438 -19.32 14.73 -20.17
N LEU A 439 -20.22 13.92 -19.59
CA LEU A 439 -20.46 12.54 -20.02
C LEU A 439 -21.70 12.51 -20.91
N GLY A 440 -21.57 11.92 -22.09
CA GLY A 440 -22.68 11.73 -23.03
C GLY A 440 -22.41 10.60 -24.00
N SER A 441 -23.29 10.43 -24.98
CA SER A 441 -23.11 9.49 -26.08
C SER A 441 -23.41 10.18 -27.40
N ARG A 442 -22.51 10.05 -28.38
CA ARG A 442 -22.74 10.59 -29.75
C ARG A 442 -23.83 9.84 -30.51
N ALA A 443 -24.36 8.73 -29.97
CA ALA A 443 -25.58 8.09 -30.48
C ALA A 443 -26.80 9.01 -30.40
N TYR A 444 -26.78 10.00 -29.51
CA TYR A 444 -27.88 10.92 -29.28
C TYR A 444 -27.56 12.30 -29.87
N PRO A 445 -28.55 13.00 -30.48
CA PRO A 445 -28.34 14.29 -31.13
C PRO A 445 -27.73 15.37 -30.23
N HIS A 446 -27.98 15.30 -28.92
CA HIS A 446 -27.61 16.32 -27.94
C HIS A 446 -26.44 15.85 -27.06
N PHE A 447 -25.34 15.46 -27.71
CA PHE A 447 -24.12 15.01 -27.05
C PHE A 447 -23.57 16.06 -26.07
N CYS A 448 -23.41 15.68 -24.79
CA CYS A 448 -22.90 16.52 -23.69
C CYS A 448 -23.64 17.87 -23.52
N ALA A 449 -24.88 18.00 -23.99
CA ALA A 449 -25.57 19.29 -24.06
C ALA A 449 -25.71 20.01 -22.70
N PHE A 450 -26.06 19.29 -21.63
CA PHE A 450 -26.14 19.89 -20.30
C PHE A 450 -24.78 20.37 -19.78
N ALA A 451 -23.71 19.60 -19.98
CA ALA A 451 -22.37 20.04 -19.61
C ALA A 451 -21.92 21.29 -20.40
N ARG A 452 -22.24 21.37 -21.70
CA ARG A 452 -21.99 22.56 -22.54
C ARG A 452 -22.79 23.76 -22.06
N ALA A 453 -24.03 23.54 -21.61
CA ALA A 453 -24.88 24.57 -21.05
C ALA A 453 -24.27 25.17 -19.78
N VAL A 454 -23.85 24.32 -18.83
CA VAL A 454 -23.19 24.76 -17.59
C VAL A 454 -21.89 25.49 -17.89
N ASP A 455 -21.05 24.96 -18.78
CA ASP A 455 -19.77 25.56 -19.17
C ASP A 455 -19.94 26.95 -19.80
N THR A 456 -20.88 27.09 -20.74
CA THR A 456 -21.19 28.38 -21.37
C THR A 456 -21.72 29.37 -20.32
N ARG A 457 -22.58 28.90 -19.43
CA ARG A 457 -23.26 29.77 -18.45
C ARG A 457 -22.31 30.32 -17.39
N LEU A 458 -21.38 29.50 -16.90
CA LEU A 458 -20.35 29.95 -15.96
C LEU A 458 -19.44 31.02 -16.59
N GLU A 459 -19.13 30.91 -17.89
CA GLU A 459 -18.40 31.96 -18.62
C GLU A 459 -19.22 33.25 -18.82
N GLU A 460 -20.50 33.14 -19.19
CA GLU A 460 -21.40 34.29 -19.36
C GLU A 460 -21.56 35.10 -18.06
N LEU A 461 -21.61 34.41 -16.92
CA LEU A 461 -21.69 35.01 -15.59
C LEU A 461 -20.36 35.61 -15.11
N GLY A 462 -19.28 35.51 -15.90
CA GLY A 462 -18.00 36.15 -15.64
C GLY A 462 -16.89 35.23 -15.12
N GLY A 463 -17.16 33.92 -14.96
CA GLY A 463 -16.13 32.95 -14.58
C GLY A 463 -15.08 32.76 -15.67
N GLU A 464 -13.86 32.42 -15.26
CA GLU A 464 -12.72 32.17 -16.16
C GLU A 464 -12.39 30.67 -16.23
N ARG A 465 -12.28 30.11 -17.45
CA ARG A 465 -11.92 28.70 -17.62
C ARG A 465 -10.45 28.45 -17.33
N VAL A 466 -10.18 27.50 -16.45
CA VAL A 466 -8.82 26.99 -16.17
C VAL A 466 -8.36 26.04 -17.27
N LEU A 467 -9.29 25.22 -17.78
CA LEU A 467 -9.07 24.30 -18.89
C LEU A 467 -10.35 24.25 -19.73
N PRO A 468 -10.26 24.16 -21.08
CA PRO A 468 -11.42 23.89 -21.92
C PRO A 468 -12.20 22.67 -21.46
N MET A 469 -13.52 22.72 -21.68
CA MET A 469 -14.42 21.62 -21.33
C MET A 469 -13.97 20.31 -21.98
N GLY A 470 -13.95 19.24 -21.18
CA GLY A 470 -13.72 17.88 -21.66
C GLY A 470 -15.03 17.16 -21.98
N GLU A 471 -14.98 16.26 -22.96
CA GLU A 471 -16.13 15.46 -23.37
C GLU A 471 -15.79 13.97 -23.36
N GLY A 472 -16.58 13.16 -22.67
CA GLY A 472 -16.47 11.72 -22.63
C GLY A 472 -17.62 11.06 -23.38
N ASP A 473 -17.33 10.46 -24.53
CA ASP A 473 -18.30 9.71 -25.33
C ASP A 473 -18.39 8.25 -24.88
N GLU A 474 -19.58 7.81 -24.47
CA GLU A 474 -19.83 6.44 -24.01
C GLU A 474 -19.47 5.38 -25.06
N LEU A 475 -19.53 5.74 -26.35
CA LEU A 475 -19.16 4.84 -27.44
C LEU A 475 -17.64 4.80 -27.71
N CYS A 476 -16.89 5.78 -27.24
CA CYS A 476 -15.50 6.03 -27.65
C CYS A 476 -14.64 6.47 -26.45
N ALA A 477 -13.99 5.51 -25.80
CA ALA A 477 -12.92 5.73 -24.81
C ALA A 477 -13.25 6.78 -23.71
N GLN A 478 -14.51 6.81 -23.24
CA GLN A 478 -15.00 7.77 -22.22
C GLN A 478 -14.09 7.92 -21.00
N GLU A 479 -13.56 6.82 -20.49
CA GLU A 479 -12.69 6.78 -19.31
C GLU A 479 -11.30 7.38 -19.60
N GLU A 480 -10.73 7.12 -20.77
CA GLU A 480 -9.45 7.69 -21.19
C GLU A 480 -9.55 9.21 -21.40
N SER A 481 -10.66 9.67 -22.00
CA SER A 481 -10.98 11.09 -22.14
C SER A 481 -11.08 11.78 -20.78
N PHE A 482 -11.74 11.14 -19.80
CA PHE A 482 -11.83 11.67 -18.43
C PHE A 482 -10.46 11.75 -17.77
N ARG A 483 -9.64 10.70 -17.85
CA ARG A 483 -8.29 10.66 -17.27
C ARG A 483 -7.40 11.76 -17.83
N THR A 484 -7.44 11.93 -19.15
CA THR A 484 -6.66 12.96 -19.86
C THR A 484 -7.07 14.35 -19.38
N TRP A 485 -8.37 14.63 -19.35
CA TRP A 485 -8.91 15.90 -18.84
C TRP A 485 -8.56 16.12 -17.36
N ALA A 486 -8.74 15.11 -16.50
CA ALA A 486 -8.47 15.19 -15.06
C ALA A 486 -7.01 15.54 -14.76
N ARG A 487 -6.06 14.98 -15.53
CA ARG A 487 -4.64 15.32 -15.42
C ARG A 487 -4.36 16.75 -15.86
N LEU A 488 -4.89 17.15 -17.02
CA LEU A 488 -4.66 18.48 -17.58
C LEU A 488 -5.27 19.58 -16.70
N VAL A 489 -6.46 19.36 -16.14
CA VAL A 489 -7.13 20.36 -15.31
C VAL A 489 -6.44 20.50 -13.96
N PHE A 490 -5.87 19.41 -13.43
CA PHE A 490 -5.04 19.48 -12.22
C PHE A 490 -3.76 20.29 -12.46
N GLN A 491 -3.07 20.08 -13.58
CA GLN A 491 -1.87 20.86 -13.95
C GLN A 491 -2.21 22.33 -14.15
N ALA A 492 -3.23 22.63 -14.95
CA ALA A 492 -3.66 24.00 -15.21
C ALA A 492 -4.14 24.73 -13.95
N ALA A 493 -4.79 24.02 -13.01
CA ALA A 493 -5.16 24.59 -11.72
C ALA A 493 -3.91 24.89 -10.87
N CYS A 494 -2.94 23.98 -10.81
CA CYS A 494 -1.70 24.21 -10.06
C CYS A 494 -0.94 25.45 -10.59
N GLU A 495 -0.89 25.63 -11.91
CA GLU A 495 -0.30 26.81 -12.56
C GLU A 495 -1.09 28.09 -12.25
N THR A 496 -2.41 28.06 -12.44
CA THR A 496 -3.31 29.22 -12.21
C THR A 496 -3.23 29.74 -10.77
N PHE A 497 -3.03 28.83 -9.81
CA PHE A 497 -2.98 29.16 -8.38
C PHE A 497 -1.56 29.14 -7.80
N CYS A 498 -0.52 29.05 -8.64
CA CYS A 498 0.90 29.05 -8.25
C CYS A 498 1.24 28.04 -7.13
N VAL A 499 0.67 26.83 -7.19
CA VAL A 499 0.89 25.77 -6.21
C VAL A 499 2.08 24.90 -6.67
N GLY A 500 3.11 24.76 -5.81
CA GLY A 500 4.39 24.10 -6.14
C GLY A 500 4.28 22.65 -6.63
N ASP A 501 5.24 22.27 -7.47
CA ASP A 501 5.24 21.14 -8.40
C ASP A 501 4.85 19.77 -7.78
N GLY A 502 3.61 19.34 -8.00
CA GLY A 502 3.04 18.05 -7.58
C GLY A 502 2.83 17.06 -8.75
N ALA A 503 3.46 17.31 -9.90
CA ALA A 503 3.19 16.60 -11.15
C ALA A 503 3.57 15.10 -11.15
N ALA A 504 4.47 14.67 -10.26
CA ALA A 504 5.02 13.31 -10.28
C ALA A 504 4.03 12.18 -9.87
N GLY A 505 2.92 12.49 -9.20
CA GLY A 505 1.99 11.47 -8.68
C GLY A 505 0.75 11.18 -9.55
N ALA A 506 0.54 11.91 -10.65
CA ALA A 506 -0.68 11.79 -11.46
C ALA A 506 -0.77 10.48 -12.26
N GLU A 507 0.35 9.81 -12.52
CA GLU A 507 0.39 8.56 -13.29
C GLU A 507 -0.14 7.34 -12.51
N GLU A 508 0.08 7.26 -11.20
CA GLU A 508 -0.28 6.07 -10.39
C GLU A 508 -1.79 5.91 -10.13
N LEU A 509 -2.56 7.01 -10.05
CA LEU A 509 -3.98 6.98 -9.67
C LEU A 509 -4.88 6.40 -10.76
N PHE A 510 -4.40 6.38 -12.01
CA PHE A 510 -5.23 5.99 -13.14
C PHE A 510 -4.69 4.79 -13.92
N ALA A 511 -3.53 4.21 -13.61
CA ALA A 511 -3.02 3.01 -14.30
C ALA A 511 -4.14 1.95 -14.49
N PRO A 512 -4.29 1.35 -15.70
CA PRO A 512 -5.41 0.45 -15.98
C PRO A 512 -5.39 -0.72 -14.98
N PRO A 513 -6.56 -1.20 -14.51
CA PRO A 513 -6.59 -2.42 -13.72
C PRO A 513 -6.16 -3.56 -14.63
N GLN A 514 -4.94 -4.11 -14.43
CA GLN A 514 -4.65 -5.44 -14.94
C GLN A 514 -5.61 -6.42 -14.24
N GLY A 515 -6.47 -7.07 -15.02
CA GLY A 515 -7.22 -8.23 -14.57
C GLY A 515 -8.66 -8.30 -15.07
N TRP A 516 -8.87 -9.09 -16.13
CA TRP A 516 -10.17 -9.67 -16.45
C TRP A 516 -10.73 -10.40 -15.22
N LYS A 517 -11.98 -10.11 -14.81
CA LYS A 517 -12.63 -10.72 -13.64
C LYS A 517 -13.82 -11.58 -14.06
N ARG A 518 -13.66 -12.90 -13.94
CA ARG A 518 -14.65 -13.95 -14.23
C ARG A 518 -16.03 -13.74 -13.58
N GLN A 519 -16.10 -12.99 -12.47
CA GLN A 519 -17.31 -12.81 -11.67
C GLN A 519 -18.28 -11.73 -12.17
N LYS A 520 -17.93 -10.95 -13.22
CA LYS A 520 -18.76 -9.84 -13.72
C LYS A 520 -19.48 -10.09 -15.05
N HIS A 521 -19.26 -11.24 -15.69
CA HIS A 521 -19.96 -11.63 -16.92
C HIS A 521 -20.52 -13.06 -16.78
N ARG A 522 -21.83 -13.21 -16.98
CA ARG A 522 -22.49 -14.52 -17.00
C ARG A 522 -22.18 -15.21 -18.31
N LEU A 523 -21.37 -16.26 -18.27
CA LEU A 523 -21.17 -17.18 -19.39
C LEU A 523 -22.48 -17.95 -19.60
N VAL A 524 -23.14 -17.74 -20.73
CA VAL A 524 -24.20 -18.64 -21.22
C VAL A 524 -23.49 -19.74 -22.00
N GLY A 525 -23.58 -20.97 -21.52
CA GLY A 525 -22.98 -22.12 -22.20
C GLY A 525 -23.64 -22.32 -23.56
N GLN A 526 -22.89 -22.13 -24.63
CA GLN A 526 -23.29 -22.63 -25.95
C GLN A 526 -23.10 -24.15 -25.97
N PRO A 527 -24.04 -24.93 -26.54
CA PRO A 527 -23.81 -26.35 -26.80
C PRO A 527 -22.58 -26.52 -27.69
N GLN A 528 -21.71 -27.47 -27.35
CA GLN A 528 -20.45 -27.78 -28.04
C GLN A 528 -20.61 -27.77 -29.56
N ALA A 529 -19.84 -26.91 -30.23
CA ALA A 529 -19.61 -26.99 -31.66
C ALA A 529 -18.78 -28.26 -31.94
N ALA A 530 -19.26 -29.02 -32.94
CA ALA A 530 -18.63 -30.23 -33.43
C ALA A 530 -17.17 -30.00 -33.83
N GLU A 531 -16.32 -30.95 -33.47
CA GLU A 531 -14.95 -31.09 -33.98
C GLU A 531 -14.97 -31.04 -35.51
N THR A 532 -14.19 -30.15 -36.10
CA THR A 532 -13.83 -30.28 -37.51
C THR A 532 -12.38 -29.88 -37.70
N LEU A 533 -11.65 -30.83 -38.29
CA LEU A 533 -10.35 -30.71 -38.98
C LEU A 533 -9.09 -30.87 -38.12
N ALA A 534 -8.80 -32.16 -37.89
CA ALA A 534 -7.45 -32.69 -38.04
C ALA A 534 -6.96 -32.58 -39.51
N GLY A 535 -5.66 -32.35 -39.69
CA GLY A 535 -4.95 -32.41 -40.97
C GLY A 535 -3.82 -31.38 -40.96
N THR A 536 -2.57 -31.75 -40.65
CA THR A 536 -1.69 -32.43 -41.60
C THR A 536 -0.73 -33.41 -40.92
N ALA A 537 -0.74 -34.65 -41.41
CA ALA A 537 0.15 -35.73 -41.03
C ALA A 537 1.38 -35.80 -41.96
N THR A 538 2.52 -36.24 -41.43
CA THR A 538 3.60 -36.92 -42.17
C THR A 538 3.42 -38.45 -42.11
N PRO A 539 3.89 -39.21 -43.12
CA PRO A 539 3.36 -40.53 -43.48
C PRO A 539 4.04 -41.73 -42.77
N PRO A 540 3.49 -42.96 -42.90
CA PRO A 540 3.72 -44.07 -41.96
C PRO A 540 4.78 -45.08 -42.43
N GLY A 541 5.39 -45.78 -41.46
CA GLY A 541 6.08 -47.05 -41.75
C GLY A 541 7.05 -47.54 -40.68
N SER A 542 6.55 -48.20 -39.62
CA SER A 542 7.12 -49.45 -39.03
C SER A 542 6.42 -49.79 -37.69
N PRO A 543 6.22 -51.09 -37.37
CA PRO A 543 5.36 -51.53 -36.26
C PRO A 543 6.05 -51.45 -34.89
N ALA A 544 5.28 -51.10 -33.85
CA ALA A 544 5.73 -51.10 -32.46
C ALA A 544 5.67 -52.52 -31.83
N PRO A 545 6.61 -52.88 -30.94
CA PRO A 545 6.63 -54.16 -30.23
C PRO A 545 5.68 -54.17 -29.01
N PRO A 546 5.25 -55.36 -28.51
CA PRO A 546 4.26 -55.47 -27.45
C PRO A 546 4.83 -55.16 -26.05
N ALA A 547 3.97 -54.62 -25.18
CA ALA A 547 4.28 -54.25 -23.80
C ALA A 547 4.41 -55.49 -22.86
N PRO A 548 5.31 -55.45 -21.86
CA PRO A 548 5.44 -56.51 -20.85
C PRO A 548 4.40 -56.37 -19.70
N PRO A 549 4.06 -57.47 -19.00
CA PRO A 549 2.98 -57.52 -18.01
C PRO A 549 3.38 -56.99 -16.62
N SER A 550 2.36 -56.51 -15.89
CA SER A 550 2.44 -55.94 -14.54
C SER A 550 2.61 -57.00 -13.44
N PRO A 551 3.40 -56.76 -12.37
CA PRO A 551 3.51 -57.67 -11.23
C PRO A 551 2.47 -57.40 -10.12
N GLN A 552 1.93 -58.49 -9.56
CA GLN A 552 0.92 -58.56 -8.51
C GLN A 552 1.51 -58.47 -7.08
N VAL A 553 0.67 -58.00 -6.15
CA VAL A 553 0.90 -57.82 -4.71
C VAL A 553 0.55 -59.11 -3.92
N PRO A 554 1.29 -59.50 -2.86
CA PRO A 554 0.84 -60.49 -1.89
C PRO A 554 0.34 -59.89 -0.55
N GLY A 555 -0.71 -60.50 0.01
CA GLY A 555 -1.32 -60.20 1.31
C GLY A 555 -0.69 -60.92 2.53
N PRO A 556 -1.33 -60.86 3.72
CA PRO A 556 -0.65 -60.74 5.03
C PRO A 556 -0.40 -62.07 5.77
N ARG A 557 0.50 -62.04 6.76
CA ARG A 557 0.70 -63.10 7.78
C ARG A 557 0.78 -62.49 9.19
N GLU A 558 0.19 -63.20 10.14
CA GLU A 558 0.15 -62.92 11.59
C GLU A 558 0.80 -64.12 12.36
N PRO A 559 0.93 -64.14 13.71
CA PRO A 559 2.21 -64.00 14.44
C PRO A 559 2.62 -65.27 15.23
N PRO A 560 3.73 -65.24 16.02
CA PRO A 560 3.89 -66.14 17.16
C PRO A 560 4.12 -65.44 18.52
N ALA A 561 3.79 -66.19 19.57
CA ALA A 561 3.70 -65.86 21.00
C ALA A 561 5.04 -66.07 21.78
N PRO A 562 5.13 -65.73 23.10
CA PRO A 562 6.36 -65.33 23.80
C PRO A 562 6.97 -66.38 24.76
N LEU A 563 8.23 -66.19 25.17
CA LEU A 563 8.91 -66.76 26.37
C LEU A 563 10.11 -65.83 26.72
N HIS A 564 10.10 -65.10 27.83
CA HIS A 564 10.52 -65.41 29.22
C HIS A 564 12.01 -65.16 29.56
N HIS A 565 12.19 -64.22 30.51
CA HIS A 565 13.19 -64.06 31.59
C HIS A 565 14.71 -64.09 31.33
N LEU A 566 15.39 -63.02 31.77
CA LEU A 566 16.39 -62.98 32.87
C LEU A 566 16.71 -61.49 33.24
N PRO A 567 17.29 -61.20 34.43
CA PRO A 567 16.94 -60.04 35.27
C PRO A 567 18.06 -58.95 35.30
N PRO A 568 17.95 -57.87 36.12
CA PRO A 568 18.59 -56.58 35.87
C PRO A 568 19.99 -56.45 36.50
N ALA A 569 20.85 -55.64 35.86
CA ALA A 569 22.03 -55.08 36.51
C ALA A 569 21.74 -53.63 36.93
N THR A 570 21.74 -53.42 38.24
CA THR A 570 21.69 -52.14 38.93
C THR A 570 23.05 -51.43 38.89
N GLY A 571 23.05 -50.09 38.77
CA GLY A 571 24.01 -49.26 39.51
C GLY A 571 24.81 -48.21 38.76
N SER A 572 24.46 -46.94 39.04
CA SER A 572 25.31 -45.74 39.26
C SER A 572 26.13 -45.09 38.13
N CYS A 573 25.89 -43.78 37.98
CA CYS A 573 26.70 -42.72 37.33
C CYS A 573 28.18 -42.69 37.80
N PRO A 574 29.09 -42.01 37.09
CA PRO A 574 29.12 -40.53 37.00
C PRO A 574 28.61 -39.95 35.68
#